data_AF-A0A0S8DV34-F1
#
_entry.id   AF-A0A0S8DV34-F1
#
_cell.length_a   1.000
_cell.length_b   1.000
_cell.length_c   1.000
_cell.angle_alpha   90.00
_cell.angle_beta   90.00
_cell.angle_gamma   90.00
#
_symmetry.space_group_name_H-M   'P 1'
#
loop_
_entity.id
_entity.type
_entity.pdbx_description
1 polymer ?
#
loop_
_entity_poly.entity_id
_entity_poly.type
_entity_poly.pdbx_seq_one_letter_code
_entity_poly.pdbx_strand_id
1 'polypeptide(L)'
;MKVALRIDRTHNPSDEARWVSRLRENLTSGSNGEGLETGRTLSSVPRQSFTRQLDLRNIKTTLGMEMLSCRTPAMAQKEIWVYLLAYNLIRLLMAQSALLAKVLPRQLSFKHTLQIWIAWRQSGARSDDDKLAGLFILIAQRHVGNRPGRIEPRAMKRRPKPFPLLTKPRPIAREDVRKNGHPKKLK
;
A
#
# COMPACT_ATOMS: atom_id res chain seq x y z
N MET A 1 -31.91 55.98 -20.13
CA MET A 1 -30.89 54.93 -19.91
C MET A 1 -29.67 55.56 -19.27
N LYS A 2 -29.41 55.28 -18.00
CA LYS A 2 -28.26 55.80 -17.23
C LYS A 2 -27.71 54.60 -16.45
N VAL A 3 -26.51 54.13 -16.77
CA VAL A 3 -25.77 53.17 -15.95
C VAL A 3 -24.51 53.90 -15.48
N ALA A 4 -24.50 54.23 -14.20
CA ALA A 4 -23.35 54.78 -13.50
C ALA A 4 -22.61 53.62 -12.83
N LEU A 5 -21.33 53.46 -13.19
CA LEU A 5 -20.38 52.66 -12.43
C LEU A 5 -20.01 53.43 -11.16
N ARG A 6 -20.25 52.83 -9.99
CA ARG A 6 -19.64 53.23 -8.71
C ARG A 6 -18.80 52.08 -8.19
N ILE A 7 -17.59 52.45 -7.82
CA ILE A 7 -16.56 51.68 -7.11
C ILE A 7 -16.96 51.65 -5.62
N ASP A 8 -16.89 50.50 -4.93
CA ASP A 8 -16.02 50.40 -3.76
C ASP A 8 -15.74 48.97 -3.26
N ARG A 9 -14.57 48.85 -2.63
CA ARG A 9 -13.90 47.67 -2.09
C ARG A 9 -14.68 47.02 -0.94
N THR A 10 -14.53 45.71 -0.74
CA THR A 10 -14.12 45.13 0.56
C THR A 10 -13.63 43.69 0.42
N HIS A 11 -12.66 43.37 1.26
CA HIS A 11 -11.96 42.10 1.38
C HIS A 11 -12.58 41.29 2.53
N ASN A 12 -12.98 40.03 2.24
CA ASN A 12 -13.13 38.85 3.15
C ASN A 12 -14.11 39.01 4.35
N PRO A 13 -14.47 37.99 5.18
CA PRO A 13 -14.27 36.52 5.14
C PRO A 13 -15.50 35.70 5.62
N SER A 14 -16.11 34.81 4.81
CA SER A 14 -17.16 33.94 5.39
C SER A 14 -17.40 32.55 4.79
N ASP A 15 -16.73 32.13 3.71
CA ASP A 15 -17.06 30.85 3.06
C ASP A 15 -16.15 29.66 3.43
N GLU A 16 -15.13 29.85 4.28
CA GLU A 16 -14.28 28.75 4.77
C GLU A 16 -14.85 28.01 6.00
N ALA A 17 -15.93 28.51 6.60
CA ALA A 17 -16.42 27.99 7.89
C ALA A 17 -17.34 26.75 7.78
N ARG A 18 -17.57 26.19 6.60
CA ARG A 18 -18.47 25.03 6.43
C ARG A 18 -17.77 23.66 6.42
N TRP A 19 -16.47 23.63 6.12
CA TRP A 19 -15.72 22.36 6.02
C TRP A 19 -15.13 21.88 7.36
N VAL A 20 -14.91 22.79 8.32
CA VAL A 20 -14.24 22.46 9.58
C VAL A 20 -15.19 21.85 10.63
N SER A 21 -16.50 22.13 10.54
CA SER A 21 -17.47 21.63 11.53
C SER A 21 -17.74 20.12 11.44
N ARG A 22 -17.47 19.46 10.31
CA ARG A 22 -17.73 18.01 10.15
C ARG A 22 -16.57 17.11 10.62
N LEU A 23 -15.44 17.68 11.01
CA LEU A 23 -14.27 16.94 11.53
C LEU A 23 -14.09 17.04 13.05
N ARG A 24 -14.93 17.83 13.74
CA ARG A 24 -14.80 18.10 15.18
C ARG A 24 -15.94 17.52 16.03
N GLU A 25 -16.64 16.49 15.54
CA GLU A 25 -17.68 15.79 16.32
C GLU A 25 -17.25 14.38 16.77
N ASN A 26 -16.14 13.84 16.25
CA ASN A 26 -15.68 12.48 16.61
C ASN A 26 -14.66 12.41 17.76
N LEU A 27 -14.40 13.52 18.46
CA LEU A 27 -13.32 13.58 19.47
C LEU A 27 -13.78 13.86 20.91
N THR A 28 -15.09 13.95 21.17
CA THR A 28 -15.60 14.13 22.55
C THR A 28 -16.88 13.35 22.78
N SER A 29 -16.73 12.09 23.21
CA SER A 29 -17.70 11.41 24.07
C SER A 29 -16.94 10.36 24.86
N GLY A 30 -16.33 10.83 25.95
CA GLY A 30 -16.07 9.97 27.10
C GLY A 30 -17.19 10.18 28.09
N SER A 31 -17.93 9.12 28.40
CA SER A 31 -18.30 8.71 29.77
C SER A 31 -19.23 7.48 29.72
N ASN A 32 -19.07 6.66 30.77
CA ASN A 32 -20.00 5.64 31.28
C ASN A 32 -20.07 4.28 30.56
N GLY A 33 -19.44 3.29 31.21
CA GLY A 33 -20.17 2.23 31.92
C GLY A 33 -20.94 1.20 31.10
N GLU A 34 -20.53 -0.05 31.32
CA GLU A 34 -21.33 -1.28 31.21
C GLU A 34 -21.55 -1.90 29.83
N GLY A 35 -21.62 -3.24 29.83
CA GLY A 35 -22.18 -4.02 28.72
C GLY A 35 -21.18 -4.93 28.04
N LEU A 36 -21.11 -6.17 28.52
CA LEU A 36 -20.70 -7.34 27.76
C LEU A 36 -21.47 -7.39 26.43
N GLU A 37 -20.83 -7.13 25.29
CA GLU A 37 -21.37 -7.55 24.00
C GLU A 37 -20.35 -8.37 23.19
N THR A 38 -20.69 -9.64 23.13
CA THR A 38 -20.25 -10.69 22.24
C THR A 38 -20.05 -10.24 20.80
N GLY A 39 -18.97 -10.72 20.17
CA GLY A 39 -18.92 -10.87 18.72
C GLY A 39 -18.62 -9.59 17.95
N ARG A 40 -17.46 -8.96 18.17
CA ARG A 40 -16.87 -8.08 17.14
C ARG A 40 -16.65 -8.92 15.87
N THR A 41 -17.54 -8.78 14.90
CA THR A 41 -17.27 -9.10 13.50
C THR A 41 -16.04 -8.28 13.11
N LEU A 42 -14.87 -8.91 13.13
CA LEU A 42 -13.63 -8.31 12.66
C LEU A 42 -13.85 -7.92 11.20
N SER A 43 -14.21 -6.65 10.98
CA SER A 43 -14.38 -6.06 9.66
C SER A 43 -13.20 -6.47 8.79
N SER A 44 -13.48 -7.23 7.74
CA SER A 44 -12.49 -7.88 6.86
C SER A 44 -11.65 -6.90 6.04
N VAL A 45 -11.80 -5.60 6.28
CA VAL A 45 -11.07 -4.52 5.62
C VAL A 45 -9.65 -4.45 6.18
N PRO A 46 -8.61 -4.68 5.36
CA PRO A 46 -7.23 -4.51 5.80
C PRO A 46 -7.00 -3.08 6.27
N ARG A 47 -6.31 -2.90 7.40
CA ARG A 47 -5.95 -1.57 7.92
C ARG A 47 -5.24 -0.76 6.82
N GLN A 48 -5.74 0.44 6.52
CA GLN A 48 -5.17 1.31 5.48
C GLN A 48 -3.66 1.57 5.65
N SER A 49 -3.15 1.53 6.89
CA SER A 49 -1.72 1.67 7.19
C SER A 49 -0.87 0.49 6.68
N PHE A 50 -1.38 -0.75 6.73
CA PHE A 50 -0.65 -1.91 6.23
C PHE A 50 -0.57 -1.91 4.71
N THR A 51 -1.65 -1.49 4.06
CA THR A 51 -1.71 -1.28 2.62
C THR A 51 -0.60 -0.33 2.15
N ARG A 52 -0.49 0.85 2.77
CA ARG A 52 0.58 1.82 2.45
C ARG A 52 1.98 1.25 2.66
N GLN A 53 2.20 0.47 3.71
CA GLN A 53 3.51 -0.14 3.98
C GLN A 53 3.89 -1.18 2.91
N LEU A 54 2.93 -1.99 2.45
CA LEU A 54 3.17 -2.94 1.35
C LEU A 54 3.48 -2.22 0.04
N ASP A 55 2.77 -1.13 -0.23
CA ASP A 55 2.98 -0.32 -1.43
C ASP A 55 4.39 0.31 -1.44
N LEU A 56 4.81 0.91 -0.32
CA LEU A 56 6.17 1.42 -0.16
C LEU A 56 7.24 0.32 -0.25
N ARG A 57 6.95 -0.88 0.26
CA ARG A 57 7.86 -2.02 0.15
C ARG A 57 8.05 -2.43 -1.32
N ASN A 58 6.98 -2.45 -2.12
CA ASN A 58 7.09 -2.78 -3.54
C ASN A 58 7.99 -1.78 -4.26
N ILE A 59 7.84 -0.48 -3.99
CA ILE A 59 8.69 0.57 -4.58
C ILE A 59 10.16 0.38 -4.16
N LYS A 60 10.44 0.23 -2.86
CA LYS A 60 11.83 0.09 -2.38
C LYS A 60 12.49 -1.20 -2.86
N THR A 61 11.84 -2.33 -2.61
CA THR A 61 12.47 -3.65 -2.76
C THR A 61 12.23 -4.29 -4.12
N THR A 62 11.04 -4.14 -4.71
CA THR A 62 10.68 -4.84 -5.95
C THR A 62 11.09 -4.05 -7.19
N LEU A 63 10.99 -2.72 -7.15
CA LEU A 63 11.53 -1.86 -8.21
C LEU A 63 13.03 -1.56 -8.04
N GLY A 64 13.61 -1.85 -6.87
CA GLY A 64 15.05 -1.68 -6.62
C GLY A 64 15.48 -0.27 -6.20
N MET A 65 14.56 0.56 -5.67
CA MET A 65 14.85 1.90 -5.13
C MET A 65 15.56 1.87 -3.76
N GLU A 66 16.36 0.85 -3.43
CA GLU A 66 17.08 0.79 -2.15
C GLU A 66 18.32 1.70 -2.15
N MET A 67 18.95 1.87 -3.31
CA MET A 67 20.10 2.75 -3.51
C MET A 67 19.82 3.66 -4.70
N LEU A 68 19.77 4.96 -4.44
CA LEU A 68 19.66 5.97 -5.51
C LEU A 68 21.03 6.16 -6.16
N SER A 69 21.04 6.20 -7.48
CA SER A 69 22.24 6.38 -8.28
C SER A 69 22.70 7.84 -8.35
N CYS A 70 21.75 8.78 -8.20
CA CYS A 70 22.02 10.21 -8.32
C CYS A 70 22.77 10.78 -7.11
N ARG A 71 23.78 11.63 -7.38
CA ARG A 71 24.62 12.26 -6.34
C ARG A 71 24.10 13.61 -5.85
N THR A 72 23.29 14.30 -6.66
CA THR A 72 22.75 15.62 -6.30
C THR A 72 21.30 15.49 -5.81
N PRO A 73 20.86 16.33 -4.85
CA PRO A 73 19.52 16.23 -4.27
C PRO A 73 18.42 16.45 -5.32
N ALA A 74 18.62 17.39 -6.25
CA ALA A 74 17.68 17.65 -7.33
C ALA A 74 17.51 16.45 -8.28
N MET A 75 18.58 15.70 -8.57
CA MET A 75 18.51 14.51 -9.42
C MET A 75 17.93 13.31 -8.66
N ALA A 76 18.26 13.15 -7.37
CA ALA A 76 17.67 12.13 -6.52
C ALA A 76 16.13 12.28 -6.43
N GLN A 77 15.62 13.52 -6.39
CA GLN A 77 14.18 13.76 -6.43
C GLN A 77 13.55 13.26 -7.74
N LYS A 78 14.19 13.52 -8.90
CA LYS A 78 13.73 13.03 -10.20
C LYS A 78 13.75 11.51 -10.27
N GLU A 79 14.80 10.88 -9.75
CA GLU A 79 14.92 9.42 -9.67
C GLU A 79 13.75 8.82 -8.86
N ILE A 80 13.41 9.41 -7.71
CA ILE A 80 12.24 9.01 -6.91
C ILE A 80 10.94 9.15 -7.71
N TRP A 81 10.76 10.24 -8.47
CA TRP A 81 9.58 10.43 -9.32
C TRP A 81 9.47 9.36 -10.41
N VAL A 82 10.58 8.95 -11.01
CA VAL A 82 10.60 7.87 -12.01
C VAL A 82 10.17 6.55 -11.39
N TYR A 83 10.64 6.22 -10.18
CA TYR A 83 10.19 5.01 -9.47
C TYR A 83 8.70 5.06 -9.11
N LEU A 84 8.18 6.22 -8.72
CA LEU A 84 6.76 6.39 -8.45
C LEU A 84 5.92 6.23 -9.72
N LEU A 85 6.39 6.78 -10.84
CA LEU A 85 5.75 6.60 -12.15
C LEU A 85 5.72 5.13 -12.55
N ALA A 86 6.86 4.43 -12.46
CA ALA A 86 6.96 3.01 -12.76
C ALA A 86 6.00 2.18 -11.89
N TYR A 87 5.90 2.47 -10.58
CA TYR A 87 4.95 1.83 -9.69
C TYR A 87 3.50 2.02 -10.16
N ASN A 88 3.11 3.25 -10.51
CA ASN A 88 1.77 3.56 -10.98
C ASN A 88 1.44 2.85 -12.30
N LEU A 89 2.40 2.75 -13.22
CA LEU A 89 2.23 2.02 -14.49
C LEU A 89 1.97 0.53 -14.24
N ILE A 90 2.76 -0.13 -13.38
CA ILE A 90 2.51 -1.52 -13.02
C ILE A 90 1.13 -1.67 -12.35
N ARG A 91 0.70 -0.72 -11.51
CA ARG A 91 -0.63 -0.75 -10.89
C ARG A 91 -1.76 -0.62 -11.91
N LEU A 92 -1.59 0.18 -12.95
CA LEU A 92 -2.55 0.27 -14.05
C LEU A 92 -2.63 -1.04 -14.84
N LEU A 93 -1.48 -1.66 -15.17
CA LEU A 93 -1.46 -2.98 -15.82
C LEU A 93 -2.20 -4.04 -14.98
N MET A 94 -1.97 -4.04 -13.66
CA MET A 94 -2.68 -4.92 -12.74
C MET A 94 -4.19 -4.63 -12.74
N ALA A 95 -4.61 -3.36 -12.70
CA ALA A 95 -6.02 -3.00 -12.68
C ALA A 95 -6.74 -3.48 -13.95
N GLN A 96 -6.08 -3.38 -15.11
CA GLN A 96 -6.66 -3.74 -16.40
C GLN A 96 -6.75 -5.26 -16.53
N SER A 97 -5.68 -5.95 -16.13
CA SER A 97 -5.69 -7.42 -16.06
C SER A 97 -6.76 -7.94 -15.10
N ALA A 98 -6.93 -7.27 -13.97
CA ALA A 98 -7.92 -7.62 -12.96
C ALA A 98 -9.35 -7.40 -13.45
N LEU A 99 -9.60 -6.31 -14.19
CA LEU A 99 -10.89 -6.04 -14.82
C LEU A 99 -11.24 -7.16 -15.81
N LEU A 100 -10.30 -7.57 -16.67
CA LEU A 100 -10.52 -8.65 -17.64
C LEU A 100 -10.75 -10.00 -16.97
N ALA A 101 -9.99 -10.31 -15.90
CA ALA A 101 -10.12 -11.56 -15.17
C ALA A 101 -11.23 -11.53 -14.08
N LYS A 102 -11.97 -10.42 -13.94
CA LYS A 102 -13.01 -10.22 -12.90
C LYS A 102 -12.52 -10.49 -11.47
N VAL A 103 -11.28 -10.13 -11.18
CA VAL A 103 -10.65 -10.25 -9.85
C VAL A 103 -10.33 -8.88 -9.27
N LEU A 104 -10.02 -8.81 -7.98
CA LEU A 104 -9.57 -7.55 -7.37
C LEU A 104 -8.11 -7.28 -7.76
N PRO A 105 -7.71 -6.04 -8.11
CA PRO A 105 -6.33 -5.73 -8.46
C PRO A 105 -5.31 -6.07 -7.36
N ARG A 106 -5.74 -6.10 -6.09
CA ARG A 106 -4.91 -6.49 -4.95
C ARG A 106 -4.67 -7.98 -4.82
N GLN A 107 -5.48 -8.81 -5.48
CA GLN A 107 -5.28 -10.25 -5.55
C GLN A 107 -4.19 -10.61 -6.57
N LEU A 108 -3.80 -9.70 -7.47
CA LEU A 108 -2.72 -9.94 -8.41
C LEU A 108 -1.35 -9.69 -7.76
N SER A 109 -0.35 -10.47 -8.17
CA SER A 109 1.02 -10.32 -7.68
C SER A 109 1.75 -9.17 -8.40
N PHE A 110 2.17 -8.16 -7.64
CA PHE A 110 2.95 -7.03 -8.17
C PHE A 110 4.27 -7.49 -8.81
N LYS A 111 5.01 -8.38 -8.12
CA LYS A 111 6.28 -8.93 -8.63
C LYS A 111 6.10 -9.71 -9.93
N HIS A 112 5.05 -10.53 -10.01
CA HIS A 112 4.75 -11.30 -11.23
C HIS A 112 4.45 -10.37 -12.39
N THR A 113 3.60 -9.36 -12.16
CA THR A 113 3.25 -8.36 -13.19
C THR A 113 4.50 -7.67 -13.73
N LEU A 114 5.42 -7.27 -12.85
CA LEU A 114 6.69 -6.66 -13.26
C LEU A 114 7.55 -7.61 -14.10
N GLN A 115 7.65 -8.89 -13.71
CA GLN A 115 8.43 -9.89 -14.46
C GLN A 115 7.86 -10.12 -15.85
N ILE A 116 6.53 -10.28 -15.95
CA ILE A 116 5.83 -10.45 -17.23
C ILE A 116 6.00 -9.20 -18.10
N TRP A 117 5.88 -8.00 -17.53
CA TRP A 117 6.11 -6.74 -18.26
C TRP A 117 7.52 -6.64 -18.84
N ILE A 118 8.55 -6.97 -18.04
CA ILE A 118 9.94 -6.96 -18.49
C ILE A 118 10.16 -7.98 -19.60
N ALA A 119 9.66 -9.21 -19.44
CA ALA A 119 9.78 -10.26 -20.44
C ALA A 119 9.07 -9.87 -21.76
N TRP A 120 7.89 -9.27 -21.67
CA TRP A 120 7.13 -8.79 -22.83
C TRP A 120 7.83 -7.63 -23.55
N ARG A 121 8.48 -6.73 -22.81
CA ARG A 121 9.31 -5.67 -23.41
C ARG A 121 10.51 -6.23 -24.16
N GLN A 122 11.12 -7.30 -23.65
CA GLN A 122 12.28 -7.95 -24.27
C GLN A 122 11.92 -8.77 -25.50
N SER A 123 10.69 -9.29 -25.59
CA SER A 123 10.26 -10.08 -26.75
C SER A 123 10.03 -9.24 -28.03
N GLY A 124 10.17 -7.90 -27.95
CA GLY A 124 9.98 -7.01 -29.11
C GLY A 124 8.53 -6.99 -29.62
N ALA A 125 7.57 -7.48 -28.82
CA ALA A 125 6.17 -7.51 -29.20
C ALA A 125 5.67 -6.09 -29.47
N ARG A 126 5.30 -5.81 -30.73
CA ARG A 126 4.52 -4.61 -31.07
C ARG A 126 3.22 -4.62 -30.28
N SER A 127 2.80 -3.43 -29.84
CA SER A 127 1.52 -3.20 -29.16
C SER A 127 0.39 -3.36 -30.17
N ASP A 128 0.02 -4.61 -30.37
CA ASP A 128 -1.17 -5.02 -31.10
C ASP A 128 -2.21 -5.46 -30.07
N ASP A 129 -3.49 -5.21 -30.33
CA ASP A 129 -4.55 -5.38 -29.33
C ASP A 129 -4.65 -6.83 -28.83
N ASP A 130 -4.47 -7.81 -29.73
CA ASP A 130 -4.46 -9.24 -29.38
C ASP A 130 -3.28 -9.61 -28.47
N LYS A 131 -2.11 -9.01 -28.69
CA LYS A 131 -0.91 -9.25 -27.88
C LYS A 131 -1.04 -8.61 -26.49
N LEU A 132 -1.71 -7.45 -26.42
CA LEU A 132 -2.02 -6.80 -25.15
C LEU A 132 -3.05 -7.61 -24.34
N ALA A 133 -4.07 -8.16 -25.00
CA ALA A 133 -5.01 -9.08 -24.35
C ALA A 133 -4.29 -10.31 -23.78
N GLY A 134 -3.41 -10.94 -24.56
CA GLY A 134 -2.58 -12.06 -24.11
C GLY A 134 -1.68 -11.71 -22.92
N LEU A 135 -1.08 -10.52 -22.92
CA LEU A 135 -0.29 -10.00 -21.79
C LEU A 135 -1.13 -9.92 -20.51
N PHE A 136 -2.34 -9.35 -20.58
CA PHE A 136 -3.20 -9.22 -19.41
C PHE A 136 -3.68 -10.57 -18.86
N ILE A 137 -3.94 -11.54 -19.74
CA ILE A 137 -4.27 -12.91 -19.34
C ILE A 137 -3.09 -13.53 -18.56
N LEU A 138 -1.86 -13.39 -19.06
CA LEU A 138 -0.65 -13.90 -18.39
C LEU A 138 -0.41 -13.25 -17.02
N ILE A 139 -0.70 -11.96 -16.90
CA ILE A 139 -0.61 -11.24 -15.62
C ILE A 139 -1.63 -11.81 -14.63
N ALA A 140 -2.87 -12.06 -15.08
CA ALA A 140 -3.95 -12.56 -14.23
C ALA A 140 -3.71 -13.99 -13.70
N GLN A 141 -2.88 -14.80 -14.35
CA GLN A 141 -2.62 -16.19 -13.93
C GLN A 141 -2.06 -16.32 -12.50
N ARG A 142 -1.36 -15.30 -11.98
CA ARG A 142 -0.70 -15.39 -10.67
C ARG A 142 -1.37 -14.53 -9.62
N HIS A 143 -2.15 -15.18 -8.77
CA HIS A 143 -2.74 -14.56 -7.59
C HIS A 143 -1.80 -14.57 -6.36
N VAL A 144 -1.91 -13.54 -5.53
CA VAL A 144 -1.35 -13.46 -4.18
C VAL A 144 -2.18 -14.39 -3.30
N GLY A 145 -1.57 -15.48 -2.83
CA GLY A 145 -2.25 -16.45 -1.99
C GLY A 145 -2.77 -15.82 -0.69
N ASN A 146 -4.03 -16.13 -0.36
CA ASN A 146 -4.61 -15.75 0.92
C ASN A 146 -4.02 -16.63 2.03
N ARG A 147 -3.34 -16.02 3.00
CA ARG A 147 -2.73 -16.73 4.15
C ARG A 147 -3.21 -16.09 5.45
N PRO A 148 -4.50 -16.20 5.78
CA PRO A 148 -5.05 -15.64 7.00
C PRO A 148 -4.40 -16.30 8.22
N GLY A 149 -4.17 -15.52 9.28
CA GLY A 149 -3.64 -16.05 10.54
C GLY A 149 -2.13 -16.37 10.56
N ARG A 150 -1.34 -15.91 9.57
CA ARG A 150 0.11 -16.11 9.58
C ARG A 150 0.77 -15.28 10.70
N ILE A 151 1.03 -15.94 11.82
CA ILE A 151 1.87 -15.44 12.90
C ILE A 151 3.20 -16.17 12.81
N GLU A 152 4.28 -15.45 12.51
CA GLU A 152 5.63 -16.00 12.50
C GLU A 152 6.48 -15.23 13.53
N PRO A 153 7.22 -15.90 14.42
CA PRO A 153 8.07 -15.22 15.39
C PRO A 153 9.14 -14.38 14.69
N ARG A 154 9.31 -13.13 15.14
CA ARG A 154 10.38 -12.23 14.68
C ARG A 154 11.70 -12.58 15.39
N ALA A 155 12.18 -13.78 15.13
CA ALA A 155 13.40 -14.33 15.70
C ALA A 155 14.22 -15.05 14.62
N MET A 156 15.53 -15.06 14.74
CA MET A 156 16.45 -15.69 13.77
C MET A 156 17.04 -16.98 14.31
N LYS A 157 17.29 -17.95 13.42
CA LYS A 157 17.92 -19.22 13.80
C LYS A 157 19.44 -19.09 14.00
N ARG A 158 20.14 -18.19 13.27
CA ARG A 158 21.59 -17.88 13.37
C ARG A 158 21.85 -16.41 12.95
N ARG A 159 22.87 -15.69 13.46
CA ARG A 159 23.04 -14.20 13.34
C ARG A 159 23.93 -13.76 12.15
N PRO A 160 23.71 -12.55 11.54
CA PRO A 160 24.13 -11.29 12.15
C PRO A 160 23.12 -10.11 11.98
N LYS A 161 21.91 -10.22 12.53
CA LYS A 161 20.97 -9.07 12.65
C LYS A 161 20.46 -8.91 14.11
N PRO A 162 19.99 -7.72 14.51
CA PRO A 162 19.58 -7.42 15.90
C PRO A 162 18.18 -7.91 16.27
N PHE A 163 17.94 -9.22 16.19
CA PHE A 163 16.72 -9.83 16.72
C PHE A 163 17.04 -11.01 17.63
N PRO A 164 16.13 -11.38 18.55
CA PRO A 164 16.28 -12.54 19.41
C PRO A 164 16.46 -13.84 18.63
N LEU A 165 17.16 -14.80 19.23
CA LEU A 165 17.33 -16.12 18.65
C LEU A 165 16.05 -16.96 18.80
N LEU A 166 15.74 -17.74 17.76
CA LEU A 166 14.65 -18.71 17.81
C LEU A 166 15.17 -20.00 18.46
N THR A 167 15.16 -20.03 19.79
CA THR A 167 15.65 -21.17 20.60
C THR A 167 14.56 -22.22 20.87
N LYS A 168 13.29 -21.83 20.83
CA LYS A 168 12.14 -22.73 21.03
C LYS A 168 11.61 -23.28 19.69
N PRO A 169 10.92 -24.46 19.69
CA PRO A 169 10.17 -24.95 18.55
C PRO A 169 9.17 -23.92 18.00
N ARG A 170 8.99 -23.90 16.67
CA ARG A 170 8.14 -22.92 15.97
C ARG A 170 6.69 -22.88 16.47
N PRO A 171 5.99 -24.00 16.75
CA PRO A 171 4.62 -23.95 17.25
C PRO A 171 4.50 -23.18 18.57
N ILE A 172 5.37 -23.48 19.53
CA ILE A 172 5.42 -22.83 20.85
C ILE A 172 5.73 -21.33 20.70
N ALA A 173 6.71 -20.99 19.87
CA ALA A 173 7.06 -19.59 19.61
C ALA A 173 5.92 -18.79 18.94
N ARG A 174 5.07 -19.44 18.13
CA ARG A 174 3.88 -18.80 17.54
C ARG A 174 2.79 -18.54 18.58
N GLU A 175 2.57 -19.47 19.50
CA GLU A 175 1.65 -19.28 20.63
C GLU A 175 2.12 -18.18 21.58
N ASP A 176 3.41 -18.15 21.90
CA ASP A 176 4.01 -17.07 22.70
C ASP A 176 3.78 -15.70 22.06
N VAL A 177 3.95 -15.57 20.74
CA VAL A 177 3.67 -14.32 20.01
C VAL A 177 2.18 -13.98 19.98
N ARG A 178 1.29 -14.99 19.91
CA ARG A 178 -0.15 -14.76 19.94
C ARG A 178 -0.60 -14.23 21.31
N LYS A 179 0.00 -14.69 22.41
CA LYS A 179 -0.30 -14.26 23.78
C LYS A 179 0.36 -12.92 24.15
N ASN A 180 1.65 -12.77 23.84
CA ASN A 180 2.50 -11.69 24.37
C ASN A 180 2.92 -10.66 23.31
N GLY A 181 2.58 -10.87 22.03
CA GLY A 181 3.02 -10.03 20.92
C GLY A 181 4.44 -10.33 20.43
N HIS A 182 4.91 -9.56 19.44
CA HIS A 182 6.25 -9.74 18.88
C HIS A 182 7.33 -9.20 19.81
N PRO A 183 8.46 -9.92 19.98
CA PRO A 183 9.57 -9.43 20.79
C PRO A 183 10.22 -8.20 20.15
N LYS A 184 10.73 -7.29 20.99
CA LYS A 184 11.44 -6.08 20.54
C LYS A 184 12.79 -6.45 19.90
N LYS A 185 13.28 -5.58 19.01
CA LYS A 185 14.66 -5.70 18.51
C LYS A 185 15.64 -5.57 19.67
N LEU A 186 16.69 -6.38 19.64
CA LEU A 186 17.81 -6.25 20.57
C LEU A 186 18.61 -5.00 20.16
N LYS A 187 19.07 -4.20 21.12
CA LYS A 187 20.00 -3.09 20.83
C LYS A 187 21.32 -3.64 20.31
#